data_AF-A0A7K3HD27-F1
#
_entry.id   AF-A0A7K3HD27-F1
#
_cell.length_a   1.000
_cell.length_b   1.000
_cell.length_c   1.000
_cell.angle_alpha   90.00
_cell.angle_beta   90.00
_cell.angle_gamma   90.00
#
_symmetry.space_group_name_H-M   'P 1'
#
loop_
_entity.id
_entity.type
_entity.pdbx_description
1 polymer ?
#
loop_
_entity_poly.entity_id
_entity_poly.type
_entity_poly.pdbx_seq_one_letter_code
_entity_poly.pdbx_strand_id
1 'polypeptide(L)'
;PRTGALIDAGIARVVYAVADPHDEAAGGAATLAAAGIEVERGLLAAEAEEVNLPWLTSVRRRRPFVRWKYAATLDGRTAAADGTSRWISSPASRADVHRLRAEADAVIVGSGTARA
;
A
#
# COMPACT_ATOMS: atom_id res chain seq x y z
N PRO A 1 -2.80 -24.31 6.08
CA PRO A 1 -2.01 -23.16 6.61
C PRO A 1 -0.61 -23.13 5.96
N ARG A 2 -0.07 -21.96 5.61
CA ARG A 2 1.27 -21.88 4.98
C ARG A 2 2.39 -22.40 5.89
N THR A 3 2.22 -22.29 7.21
CA THR A 3 3.16 -22.83 8.19
C THR A 3 3.32 -24.34 8.10
N GLY A 4 2.23 -25.08 7.86
CA GLY A 4 2.27 -26.55 7.68
C GLY A 4 3.18 -26.94 6.51
N ALA A 5 3.03 -26.26 5.37
CA ALA A 5 3.88 -26.52 4.20
C ALA A 5 5.38 -26.27 4.46
N LEU A 6 5.73 -25.28 5.30
CA LEU A 6 7.12 -25.01 5.67
C LEU A 6 7.68 -26.10 6.61
N ILE A 7 6.84 -26.61 7.52
CA ILE A 7 7.18 -27.70 8.43
C ILE A 7 7.37 -29.00 7.63
N ASP A 8 6.42 -29.35 6.77
CA ASP A 8 6.45 -30.56 5.95
C ASP A 8 7.64 -30.55 4.97
N ALA A 9 8.06 -29.37 4.53
CA ALA A 9 9.25 -29.18 3.70
C ALA A 9 10.58 -29.31 4.48
N GLY A 10 10.55 -29.46 5.80
CA GLY A 10 11.75 -29.58 6.64
C GLY A 10 12.59 -28.30 6.69
N ILE A 11 11.97 -27.12 6.56
CA ILE A 11 12.68 -25.85 6.65
C ILE A 11 13.26 -25.66 8.05
N ALA A 12 14.57 -25.43 8.15
CA ALA A 12 15.26 -25.29 9.44
C ALA A 12 15.15 -23.87 10.03
N ARG A 13 15.07 -22.84 9.18
CA ARG A 13 15.06 -21.43 9.60
C ARG A 13 14.13 -20.59 8.72
N VAL A 14 13.34 -19.73 9.37
CA VAL A 14 12.44 -18.77 8.71
C VAL A 14 12.76 -17.38 9.25
N VAL A 15 13.08 -16.46 8.36
CA VAL A 15 13.23 -15.03 8.67
C VAL A 15 12.11 -14.27 7.99
N TYR A 16 11.39 -13.44 8.73
CA TYR A 16 10.30 -12.62 8.19
C TYR A 16 10.41 -11.17 8.63
N ALA A 17 9.92 -10.25 7.79
CA ALA A 17 10.08 -8.82 8.02
C ALA A 17 9.04 -8.27 9.00
N VAL A 18 7.75 -8.42 8.69
CA VAL A 18 6.63 -7.84 9.42
C VAL A 18 5.68 -8.94 9.85
N ALA A 19 5.27 -8.93 11.13
CA ALA A 19 4.23 -9.84 11.61
C ALA A 19 2.88 -9.46 11.01
N ASP A 20 2.10 -10.47 10.62
CA ASP A 20 0.76 -10.25 10.08
C ASP A 20 -0.15 -9.61 11.14
N PRO A 21 -0.66 -8.38 10.92
CA PRO A 21 -1.59 -7.73 11.84
C PRO A 21 -3.04 -8.23 11.70
N HIS A 22 -3.32 -9.15 10.77
CA HIS A 22 -4.65 -9.73 10.58
C HIS A 22 -4.90 -10.85 11.60
N ASP A 23 -5.90 -10.67 12.47
CA ASP A 23 -6.17 -11.58 13.60
C ASP A 23 -6.32 -13.06 13.16
N GLU A 24 -6.99 -13.33 12.03
CA GLU A 24 -7.20 -14.70 11.52
C GLU A 24 -5.91 -15.38 11.00
N ALA A 25 -4.88 -14.62 10.63
CA ALA A 25 -3.64 -15.12 10.07
C ALA A 25 -2.45 -14.99 11.05
N ALA A 26 -2.69 -14.47 12.25
CA ALA A 26 -1.70 -14.30 13.28
C ALA A 26 -1.16 -15.65 13.83
N GLY A 27 -0.02 -15.59 14.53
CA GLY A 27 0.51 -16.74 15.27
C GLY A 27 1.41 -17.69 14.47
N GLY A 28 1.60 -17.48 13.17
CA GLY A 28 2.43 -18.35 12.34
C GLY A 28 3.87 -18.55 12.85
N ALA A 29 4.50 -17.48 13.38
CA ALA A 29 5.83 -17.55 13.98
C ALA A 29 5.87 -18.50 15.19
N ALA A 30 4.83 -18.47 16.04
CA ALA A 30 4.74 -19.36 17.20
C ALA A 30 4.52 -20.81 16.77
N THR A 31 3.68 -21.06 15.75
CA THR A 31 3.48 -22.39 15.17
C THR A 31 4.78 -22.99 14.62
N LEU A 32 5.57 -22.20 13.89
CA LEU A 32 6.85 -22.64 13.34
C LEU A 32 7.88 -22.92 14.46
N ALA A 33 8.00 -22.03 15.44
CA ALA A 33 8.89 -22.21 16.58
C ALA A 33 8.54 -23.46 17.40
N ALA A 34 7.25 -23.73 17.60
CA ALA A 34 6.78 -24.93 18.30
C ALA A 34 7.11 -26.24 17.53
N ALA A 35 7.30 -26.17 16.21
CA ALA A 35 7.75 -27.27 15.39
C ALA A 35 9.30 -27.41 15.33
N GLY A 36 10.04 -26.62 16.12
CA GLY A 36 11.50 -26.67 16.19
C GLY A 36 12.22 -25.86 15.11
N ILE A 37 11.50 -25.04 14.34
CA ILE A 37 12.10 -24.17 13.32
C ILE A 37 12.66 -22.92 14.00
N GLU A 38 13.86 -22.49 13.63
CA GLU A 38 14.42 -21.21 14.07
C GLU A 38 13.67 -20.05 13.39
N VAL A 39 13.09 -19.14 14.17
CA VAL A 39 12.26 -18.05 13.65
C VAL A 39 12.81 -16.69 14.07
N GLU A 40 13.17 -15.85 13.10
CA GLU A 40 13.65 -14.49 13.33
C GLU A 40 12.71 -13.45 12.68
N ARG A 41 12.48 -12.34 13.37
CA ARG A 41 11.61 -11.24 12.92
C ARG A 41 12.39 -9.97 12.67
N GLY A 42 11.93 -9.16 11.73
CA GLY A 42 12.33 -7.76 11.61
C GLY A 42 13.38 -7.46 10.54
N LEU A 43 13.87 -8.47 9.81
CA LEU A 43 14.80 -8.24 8.71
C LEU A 43 14.14 -7.36 7.63
N LEU A 44 14.74 -6.20 7.37
CA LEU A 44 14.22 -5.18 6.44
C LEU A 44 12.75 -4.79 6.72
N ALA A 45 12.39 -4.69 8.00
CA ALA A 45 11.01 -4.39 8.40
C ALA A 45 10.53 -3.05 7.82
N ALA A 46 11.36 -2.01 7.83
CA ALA A 46 10.97 -0.69 7.33
C ALA A 46 10.62 -0.72 5.83
N GLU A 47 11.47 -1.37 5.03
CA GLU A 47 11.29 -1.53 3.59
C GLU A 47 10.07 -2.41 3.28
N ALA A 48 9.90 -3.50 4.05
CA ALA A 48 8.73 -4.37 3.93
C ALA A 48 7.43 -3.66 4.32
N GLU A 49 7.46 -2.73 5.29
CA GLU A 49 6.31 -1.88 5.60
C GLU A 49 6.01 -0.88 4.51
N GLU A 50 7.04 -0.30 3.87
CA GLU A 50 6.87 0.65 2.77
C GLU A 50 6.15 0.01 1.57
N VAL A 51 6.57 -1.18 1.14
CA VAL A 51 5.93 -1.87 0.01
C VAL A 51 4.51 -2.36 0.31
N ASN A 52 4.16 -2.54 1.59
CA ASN A 52 2.83 -2.97 2.04
C ASN A 52 2.00 -1.84 2.64
N LEU A 53 2.44 -0.59 2.53
CA LEU A 53 1.85 0.56 3.23
C LEU A 53 0.32 0.67 3.05
N PRO A 54 -0.27 0.47 1.84
CA PRO A 54 -1.71 0.52 1.67
C PRO A 54 -2.46 -0.54 2.50
N TRP A 55 -2.01 -1.79 2.44
CA TRP A 55 -2.61 -2.90 3.16
C TRP A 55 -2.41 -2.79 4.68
N LEU A 56 -1.20 -2.48 5.13
CA LEU A 56 -0.89 -2.30 6.55
C LEU A 56 -1.70 -1.15 7.15
N THR A 57 -1.89 -0.05 6.42
CA THR A 57 -2.78 1.04 6.85
C THR A 57 -4.22 0.55 7.02
N SER A 58 -4.73 -0.19 6.04
CA SER A 58 -6.08 -0.77 6.06
C SER A 58 -6.29 -1.65 7.29
N VAL A 59 -5.43 -2.65 7.50
CA VAL A 59 -5.60 -3.65 8.57
C VAL A 59 -5.34 -3.03 9.95
N ARG A 60 -4.25 -2.28 10.13
CA ARG A 60 -3.87 -1.73 11.45
C ARG A 60 -4.80 -0.60 11.89
N ARG A 61 -5.24 0.26 10.97
CA ARG A 61 -6.04 1.46 11.32
C ARG A 61 -7.53 1.28 11.05
N ARG A 62 -7.95 0.19 10.40
CA ARG A 62 -9.33 -0.02 9.92
C ARG A 62 -9.82 1.15 9.05
N ARG A 63 -8.90 1.73 8.25
CA ARG A 63 -9.17 2.86 7.35
C ARG A 63 -8.35 2.72 6.07
N PRO A 64 -8.87 3.13 4.91
CA PRO A 64 -8.11 3.06 3.67
C PRO A 64 -6.87 3.94 3.71
N PHE A 65 -5.82 3.50 3.01
CA PHE A 65 -4.72 4.39 2.66
C PHE A 65 -5.18 5.37 1.58
N VAL A 66 -4.93 6.66 1.80
CA VAL A 66 -5.41 7.71 0.90
C VAL A 66 -4.21 8.43 0.30
N ARG A 67 -4.09 8.33 -1.02
CA ARG A 67 -3.18 9.16 -1.81
C ARG A 67 -3.96 10.33 -2.41
N TRP A 68 -3.75 11.53 -1.87
CA TRP A 68 -4.37 12.74 -2.41
C TRP A 68 -3.50 13.32 -3.53
N LYS A 69 -4.08 13.53 -4.71
CA LYS A 69 -3.39 14.07 -5.89
C LYS A 69 -4.07 15.34 -6.37
N TYR A 70 -3.26 16.34 -6.70
CA TYR A 70 -3.68 17.55 -7.40
C TYR A 70 -2.64 17.95 -8.46
N ALA A 71 -3.00 18.87 -9.36
CA ALA A 71 -2.08 19.49 -10.31
C ALA A 71 -2.36 20.99 -10.33
N ALA A 72 -1.31 21.80 -10.26
CA ALA A 72 -1.43 23.25 -10.17
C ALA A 72 -0.32 23.95 -10.95
N THR A 73 -0.53 25.22 -11.25
CA THR A 73 0.51 26.15 -11.69
C THR A 73 1.53 26.39 -10.58
N LEU A 74 2.65 27.04 -10.91
CA LEU A 74 3.71 27.37 -9.94
C LEU A 74 3.20 28.28 -8.81
N ASP A 75 2.25 29.16 -9.10
CA ASP A 75 1.57 30.04 -8.14
C ASP A 75 0.36 29.36 -7.45
N GLY A 76 0.20 28.04 -7.59
CA GLY A 76 -0.76 27.24 -6.82
C GLY A 76 -2.19 27.24 -7.34
N ARG A 77 -2.42 27.59 -8.61
CA ARG A 77 -3.77 27.61 -9.22
C ARG A 77 -4.09 26.31 -9.95
N THR A 78 -5.32 25.82 -9.78
CA THR A 78 -5.82 24.59 -10.44
C THR A 78 -6.72 24.88 -11.65
N ALA A 79 -7.09 26.14 -11.86
CA ALA A 79 -7.84 26.66 -12.99
C ALA A 79 -7.57 28.18 -13.13
N ALA A 80 -7.77 28.73 -14.32
CA ALA A 80 -7.81 30.16 -14.55
C ALA A 80 -9.10 30.79 -13.97
N ALA A 81 -9.17 32.13 -13.92
CA ALA A 81 -10.32 32.85 -13.37
C ALA A 81 -11.63 32.59 -14.12
N ASP A 82 -11.54 32.21 -15.39
CA ASP A 82 -12.67 31.82 -16.25
C ASP A 82 -13.06 30.33 -16.11
N GLY A 83 -12.38 29.58 -15.24
CA GLY A 83 -12.61 28.15 -15.00
C GLY A 83 -11.87 27.21 -15.94
N THR A 84 -11.16 27.71 -16.96
CA THR A 84 -10.37 26.84 -17.85
C THR A 84 -9.19 26.22 -17.09
N SER A 85 -9.00 24.91 -17.26
CA SER A 85 -8.03 24.13 -16.47
C SER A 85 -7.33 23.03 -17.27
N ARG A 86 -7.55 22.98 -18.58
CA ARG A 86 -6.99 21.94 -19.43
C ARG A 86 -5.49 22.09 -19.54
N TRP A 87 -4.79 21.01 -19.20
CA TRP A 87 -3.37 20.81 -19.48
C TRP A 87 -2.42 21.79 -18.77
N ILE A 88 -2.74 22.17 -17.53
CA ILE A 88 -1.80 22.82 -16.61
C ILE A 88 -0.52 21.97 -16.43
N SER A 89 -0.68 20.64 -16.31
CA SER A 89 0.45 19.71 -16.22
C SER A 89 0.75 19.02 -17.54
N SER A 90 2.01 18.61 -17.73
CA SER A 90 2.53 17.99 -18.96
C SER A 90 1.96 16.58 -19.21
N PRO A 91 2.08 16.03 -20.44
CA PRO A 91 1.72 14.64 -20.72
C PRO A 91 2.39 13.62 -19.79
N ALA A 92 3.66 13.81 -19.45
CA ALA A 92 4.40 12.94 -18.53
C ALA A 92 3.78 12.91 -17.12
N SER A 93 3.40 14.08 -16.58
CA SER A 93 2.69 14.17 -15.29
C SER A 93 1.36 13.41 -15.32
N ARG A 94 0.65 13.44 -16.45
CA ARG A 94 -0.64 12.75 -16.57
C ARG A 94 -0.48 11.24 -16.69
N ALA A 95 0.54 10.77 -17.40
CA ALA A 95 0.91 9.36 -17.46
C ALA A 95 1.26 8.81 -16.07
N ASP A 96 2.01 9.57 -15.28
CA ASP A 96 2.33 9.20 -13.90
C ASP A 96 1.06 9.00 -13.03
N VAL A 97 0.09 9.90 -13.16
CA VAL A 97 -1.19 9.77 -12.44
C VAL A 97 -1.98 8.53 -12.88
N HIS A 98 -1.86 8.12 -14.14
CA HIS A 98 -2.47 6.86 -14.58
C HIS A 98 -1.84 5.64 -13.90
N ARG A 99 -0.52 5.65 -13.66
CA ARG A 99 0.14 4.62 -12.85
C ARG A 99 -0.38 4.64 -11.40
N LEU A 100 -0.47 5.82 -10.79
CA LEU A 100 -1.01 5.95 -9.42
C LEU A 100 -2.45 5.43 -9.29
N ARG A 101 -3.26 5.57 -10.36
CA ARG A 101 -4.62 5.04 -10.40
C ARG A 101 -4.66 3.52 -10.58
N ALA A 102 -3.71 2.94 -11.32
CA ALA A 102 -3.61 1.50 -11.49
C ALA A 102 -3.23 0.77 -10.19
N GLU A 103 -2.55 1.47 -9.28
CA GLU A 103 -2.21 0.97 -7.93
C GLU A 103 -3.35 1.16 -6.91
N ALA A 104 -4.41 1.88 -7.26
CA ALA A 104 -5.48 2.22 -6.33
C ALA A 104 -6.73 1.37 -6.56
N ASP A 105 -7.30 0.85 -5.47
CA ASP A 105 -8.56 0.10 -5.53
C ASP A 105 -9.76 0.99 -5.93
N ALA A 106 -9.68 2.30 -5.67
CA ALA A 106 -10.72 3.26 -5.99
C ALA A 106 -10.16 4.65 -6.32
N VAL A 107 -10.82 5.34 -7.26
CA VAL A 107 -10.57 6.75 -7.58
C VAL A 107 -11.78 7.57 -7.19
N ILE A 108 -11.57 8.58 -6.34
CA ILE A 108 -12.64 9.43 -5.80
C ILE A 108 -12.50 10.84 -6.35
N VAL A 109 -13.62 11.42 -6.78
CA VAL A 109 -13.74 12.82 -7.19
C VAL A 109 -15.04 13.42 -6.63
N GLY A 110 -15.07 14.74 -6.46
CA GLY A 110 -16.30 15.46 -6.13
C GLY A 110 -17.22 15.65 -7.33
N SER A 111 -18.51 15.92 -7.08
CA SER A 111 -19.51 16.15 -8.14
C SER A 111 -19.16 17.33 -9.06
N GLY A 112 -18.49 18.36 -8.53
CA GLY A 112 -17.98 19.48 -9.34
C GLY A 112 -17.00 19.02 -10.42
N THR A 113 -16.05 18.15 -10.08
CA THR A 113 -15.10 17.58 -11.05
C THR A 113 -15.79 16.66 -12.05
N ALA A 114 -16.81 15.91 -11.63
CA ALA A 114 -17.53 15.01 -12.53
C ALA A 114 -18.39 15.76 -13.57
N ARG A 115 -18.77 17.01 -13.31
CA ARG A 115 -19.64 17.82 -14.17
C ARG A 115 -18.88 18.82 -15.06
N ALA A 116 -17.63 19.14 -14.73
CA ALA A 116 -16.82 20.17 -15.37
C ALA A 116 -16.21 19.72 -16.71
#